data_AF-A0A7C6UBV9-F1
#
_entry.id   AF-A0A7C6UBV9-F1
#
_cell.length_a   1.000
_cell.length_b   1.000
_cell.length_c   1.000
_cell.angle_alpha   90.00
_cell.angle_beta   90.00
_cell.angle_gamma   90.00
#
_symmetry.space_group_name_H-M   'P 1'
#
loop_
_entity.id
_entity.type
_entity.pdbx_description
1 polymer ?
#
loop_
_entity_poly.entity_id
_entity_poly.type
_entity_poly.pdbx_seq_one_letter_code
_entity_poly.pdbx_strand_id
1 'polypeptide(L)'
;MESAFAKLAAVVKRLSSEGGFTLVEVLVALFIFVLVVCSFVSLFTSSYMAVNVAGQRSQALSEIQGEAEFPGRAAKAENTLSINFSGTIVTPEGEVVTVEKTYGQGRTVSISYFIPCQ
;
A
#
# COMPACT_ATOMS: atom_id res chain seq x y z
N MET A 1 12.57 -30.27 56.62
CA MET A 1 12.12 -28.85 56.61
C MET A 1 13.29 -27.89 56.41
N GLU A 2 14.45 -28.13 57.05
CA GLU A 2 15.69 -27.33 56.92
C GLU A 2 16.22 -27.15 55.48
N SER A 3 16.17 -28.20 54.66
CA SER A 3 16.67 -28.18 53.27
C SER A 3 15.94 -27.18 52.35
N ALA A 4 14.66 -26.92 52.61
CA ALA A 4 13.86 -26.00 51.80
C ALA A 4 14.22 -24.54 52.08
N PHE A 5 14.46 -24.19 53.34
CA PHE A 5 14.88 -22.85 53.75
C PHE A 5 16.28 -22.49 53.24
N ALA A 6 17.22 -23.45 53.25
CA ALA A 6 18.56 -23.25 52.71
C ALA A 6 18.54 -22.96 51.19
N LYS A 7 17.66 -23.66 50.44
CA LYS A 7 17.47 -23.39 49.01
C LYS A 7 16.83 -22.02 48.76
N LEU A 8 15.85 -21.63 49.58
CA LEU A 8 15.20 -20.33 49.46
C LEU A 8 16.20 -19.18 49.72
N ALA A 9 17.03 -19.31 50.76
CA ALA A 9 18.07 -18.35 51.08
C ALA A 9 19.14 -18.27 49.98
N ALA A 10 19.49 -19.39 49.35
CA ALA A 10 20.42 -19.41 48.22
C ALA A 10 19.86 -18.72 46.97
N VAL A 11 18.54 -18.87 46.70
CA VAL A 11 17.87 -18.15 45.61
C VAL A 11 17.81 -16.65 45.89
N VAL A 12 17.43 -16.25 47.10
CA VAL A 12 17.40 -14.83 47.50
C VAL A 12 18.81 -14.22 47.44
N LYS A 13 19.83 -14.95 47.87
CA LYS A 13 21.24 -14.51 47.81
C LYS A 13 21.73 -14.37 46.37
N ARG A 14 21.31 -15.25 45.46
CA ARG A 14 21.62 -15.13 44.02
C ARG A 14 20.93 -13.92 43.40
N LEU A 15 19.64 -13.72 43.68
CA LEU A 15 18.88 -12.55 43.19
C LEU A 15 19.44 -11.23 43.70
N SER A 16 19.97 -11.19 44.93
CA SER A 16 20.61 -10.00 45.50
C SER A 16 22.08 -9.81 45.07
N SER A 17 22.67 -10.80 44.37
CA SER A 17 24.05 -10.79 43.89
C SER A 17 24.18 -10.37 42.43
N GLU A 18 23.07 -10.24 41.71
CA GLU A 18 23.07 -9.64 40.38
C GLU A 18 23.16 -8.12 40.56
N GLY A 19 24.19 -7.50 39.98
CA GLY A 19 24.35 -6.06 40.03
C GLY A 19 23.12 -5.39 39.41
N GLY A 20 22.47 -4.51 40.16
CA GLY A 20 21.37 -3.69 39.64
C GLY A 20 21.84 -2.83 38.47
N PHE A 21 20.91 -2.43 37.61
CA PHE A 21 21.22 -1.54 36.48
C PHE A 21 21.78 -0.22 36.96
N THR A 22 22.86 0.22 36.30
CA THR A 22 23.39 1.56 36.50
C THR A 22 22.44 2.58 35.87
N LEU A 23 22.42 3.81 36.43
CA LEU A 23 21.63 4.92 35.87
C LEU A 23 21.96 5.15 34.39
N VAL A 24 23.24 5.00 34.02
CA VAL A 24 23.72 5.20 32.65
C VAL A 24 23.15 4.16 31.69
N GLU A 25 23.10 2.88 32.09
CA GLU A 25 22.51 1.83 31.26
C GLU A 25 21.02 2.05 31.00
N VAL A 26 20.27 2.49 32.02
CA VAL A 26 18.84 2.82 31.86
C VAL A 26 18.65 3.97 30.88
N LEU A 27 19.48 5.01 30.97
CA LEU A 27 19.44 6.15 30.04
C LEU A 27 19.77 5.74 28.60
N VAL A 28 20.79 4.90 28.43
CA VAL A 28 21.16 4.37 27.10
C VAL A 28 20.06 3.49 26.53
N ALA A 29 19.46 2.61 27.34
CA ALA A 29 18.35 1.77 26.91
C ALA A 29 17.13 2.60 26.49
N LEU A 30 16.79 3.64 27.26
CA LEU A 30 15.70 4.56 26.95
C LEU A 30 15.98 5.33 25.65
N PHE A 31 17.22 5.78 25.44
CA PHE A 31 17.62 6.45 24.22
C PHE A 31 17.46 5.55 22.99
N ILE A 32 17.96 4.31 23.06
CA ILE A 32 17.80 3.33 21.97
C ILE A 32 16.31 3.05 21.71
N PHE A 33 15.52 2.91 22.77
CA PHE A 33 14.08 2.67 22.66
C PHE A 33 13.38 3.81 21.90
N VAL A 34 13.70 5.07 22.23
CA VAL A 34 13.13 6.23 21.52
C VAL A 34 13.52 6.21 20.04
N LEU A 35 14.78 5.93 19.71
CA LEU A 35 15.21 5.84 18.31
C LEU A 35 14.45 4.77 17.53
N VAL A 36 14.23 3.61 18.15
CA VAL A 36 13.46 2.51 17.55
C VAL A 36 12.01 2.93 17.32
N VAL A 37 11.36 3.51 18.33
CA VAL A 37 9.96 3.98 18.22
C VAL A 37 9.83 5.03 17.13
N CYS A 38 10.71 6.03 17.09
CA CYS A 38 10.69 7.06 16.05
C CYS A 38 10.84 6.46 14.64
N SER A 39 11.72 5.47 14.48
CA SER A 39 11.93 4.78 13.21
C SER A 39 10.66 4.03 12.76
N PHE A 40 10.02 3.29 13.68
CA PHE A 40 8.78 2.57 13.38
C PHE A 40 7.61 3.51 13.07
N VAL A 41 7.46 4.61 13.80
CA VAL A 41 6.40 5.59 13.55
C VAL A 41 6.56 6.18 12.14
N SER A 42 7.78 6.59 11.76
CA SER A 42 8.06 7.14 10.44
C SER A 42 7.72 6.14 9.32
N LEU A 43 8.16 4.89 9.46
CA LEU A 43 7.87 3.81 8.52
C LEU A 43 6.36 3.57 8.39
N PHE A 44 5.65 3.54 9.51
CA PHE A 44 4.21 3.30 9.55
C PHE A 44 3.45 4.44 8.87
N THR A 45 3.80 5.69 9.15
CA THR A 45 3.17 6.86 8.51
C THR A 45 3.36 6.83 7.00
N SER A 46 4.58 6.53 6.52
CA SER A 46 4.85 6.42 5.08
C SER A 46 4.01 5.32 4.42
N SER A 47 3.97 4.15 5.06
CA SER A 47 3.19 3.00 4.58
C SER A 47 1.69 3.32 4.53
N TYR A 48 1.15 3.94 5.57
CA TYR A 48 -0.25 4.32 5.64
C TYR A 48 -0.63 5.30 4.52
N MET A 49 0.20 6.32 4.27
CA MET A 49 -0.04 7.25 3.17
C MET A 49 0.00 6.55 1.81
N ALA A 50 0.96 5.64 1.60
CA ALA A 50 1.08 4.90 0.35
C ALA A 50 -0.15 4.02 0.08
N VAL A 51 -0.64 3.30 1.10
CA VAL A 51 -1.85 2.47 1.00
C VAL A 51 -3.07 3.32 0.68
N ASN A 52 -3.24 4.47 1.34
CA ASN A 52 -4.39 5.34 1.07
C ASN A 52 -4.39 5.86 -0.38
N VAL A 53 -3.23 6.30 -0.88
CA VAL A 53 -3.10 6.75 -2.27
C VAL A 53 -3.34 5.61 -3.27
N ALA A 54 -2.87 4.40 -2.97
CA ALA A 54 -3.14 3.22 -3.79
C ALA A 54 -4.64 2.87 -3.80
N GLY A 55 -5.31 2.98 -2.66
CA GLY A 55 -6.75 2.79 -2.54
C GLY A 55 -7.54 3.79 -3.40
N GLN A 56 -7.21 5.09 -3.31
CA GLN A 56 -7.82 6.13 -4.15
C GLN A 56 -7.62 5.87 -5.65
N ARG A 57 -6.42 5.41 -6.05
CA ARG A 57 -6.14 5.02 -7.44
C ARG A 57 -7.02 3.86 -7.88
N SER A 58 -7.13 2.83 -7.05
CA SER A 58 -7.91 1.63 -7.36
C SER A 58 -9.40 1.96 -7.49
N GLN A 59 -9.91 2.82 -6.62
CA GLN A 59 -11.29 3.30 -6.69
C GLN A 59 -11.54 4.08 -7.99
N ALA A 60 -10.68 5.05 -8.31
CA ALA A 60 -10.82 5.83 -9.54
C ALA A 60 -10.78 4.95 -10.80
N LEU A 61 -9.91 3.93 -10.81
CA LEU A 61 -9.83 2.97 -11.90
C LEU A 61 -11.10 2.12 -12.01
N SER A 62 -11.61 1.62 -10.89
CA SER A 62 -12.85 0.83 -10.86
C SER A 62 -14.06 1.64 -11.35
N GLU A 63 -14.11 2.93 -11.02
CA GLU A 63 -15.17 3.82 -11.49
C GLU A 63 -15.08 4.04 -13.01
N ILE A 64 -13.88 4.32 -13.55
CA ILE A 64 -13.69 4.45 -15.01
C ILE A 64 -14.04 3.14 -15.72
N GLN A 65 -13.64 1.99 -15.17
CA GLN A 65 -13.96 0.70 -15.75
C GLN A 65 -15.47 0.45 -15.79
N GLY A 66 -16.19 0.80 -14.72
CA GLY A 66 -17.67 0.71 -14.71
C GLY A 66 -18.33 1.59 -15.78
N GLU A 67 -17.80 2.79 -16.01
CA GLU A 67 -18.25 3.68 -17.11
C GLU A 67 -17.95 3.08 -18.50
N ALA A 68 -16.82 2.37 -18.64
CA ALA A 68 -16.41 1.73 -19.89
C ALA A 68 -17.18 0.44 -20.21
N GLU A 69 -17.63 -0.31 -19.20
CA GLU A 69 -18.38 -1.58 -19.37
C GLU A 69 -19.85 -1.36 -19.80
N PHE A 70 -20.42 -0.21 -19.47
CA PHE A 70 -21.78 0.17 -19.88
C PHE A 70 -21.78 1.48 -20.67
N PRO A 71 -21.16 1.52 -21.86
CA PRO A 71 -21.20 2.72 -22.68
C PRO A 71 -22.65 2.93 -23.13
N GLY A 72 -23.36 3.85 -22.47
CA GLY A 72 -24.70 4.29 -22.86
C GLY A 72 -24.73 5.03 -24.21
N ARG A 73 -23.73 4.84 -25.06
CA ARG A 73 -23.51 5.48 -26.36
C ARG A 73 -23.09 4.44 -27.38
N ALA A 74 -23.78 4.45 -28.53
CA ALA A 74 -23.25 3.87 -29.76
C ALA A 74 -22.08 4.76 -30.26
N ALA A 75 -20.99 4.13 -30.69
CA ALA A 75 -19.83 4.82 -31.26
C ALA A 75 -20.22 5.58 -32.53
N LYS A 76 -19.67 6.79 -32.71
CA LYS A 76 -19.64 7.43 -34.03
C LYS A 76 -18.42 6.94 -34.78
N ALA A 77 -18.60 6.53 -36.03
CA ALA A 77 -17.57 5.95 -36.91
C ALA A 77 -16.51 6.98 -37.38
N GLU A 78 -15.91 7.74 -36.47
CA GLU A 78 -14.95 8.80 -36.80
C GLU A 78 -13.49 8.39 -36.49
N ASN A 79 -13.24 7.33 -35.71
CA ASN A 79 -11.89 6.91 -35.30
C ASN A 79 -11.66 5.39 -35.47
N THR A 80 -11.21 4.98 -36.66
CA THR A 80 -10.88 3.59 -36.98
C THR A 80 -9.60 3.11 -36.29
N LEU A 81 -9.66 1.94 -35.65
CA LEU A 81 -8.49 1.27 -35.06
C LEU A 81 -7.90 0.32 -36.12
N SER A 82 -6.66 0.50 -36.53
CA SER A 82 -5.98 -0.42 -37.46
C SER A 82 -5.20 -1.48 -36.69
N ILE A 83 -5.66 -2.74 -36.72
CA ILE A 83 -4.97 -3.87 -36.08
C ILE A 83 -4.28 -4.71 -37.15
N ASN A 84 -2.97 -4.93 -37.00
CA ASN A 84 -2.19 -5.80 -37.89
C ASN A 84 -2.05 -7.20 -37.28
N PHE A 85 -2.68 -8.19 -37.93
CA PHE A 85 -2.52 -9.61 -37.60
C PHE A 85 -1.71 -10.31 -38.68
N SER A 86 -0.42 -10.51 -38.42
CA SER A 86 0.48 -11.30 -39.28
C SER A 86 0.42 -10.92 -40.77
N GLY A 87 0.35 -9.63 -41.08
CA GLY A 87 0.31 -9.11 -42.45
C GLY A 87 -1.10 -8.83 -43.00
N THR A 88 -2.16 -9.17 -42.25
CA THR A 88 -3.53 -8.75 -42.57
C THR A 88 -3.91 -7.55 -41.71
N ILE A 89 -4.23 -6.43 -42.34
CA ILE A 89 -4.73 -5.23 -41.64
C ILE A 89 -6.24 -5.32 -41.56
N VAL A 90 -6.77 -5.36 -40.34
CA VAL A 90 -8.21 -5.30 -40.08
C VAL A 90 -8.50 -3.95 -39.46
N THR A 91 -9.40 -3.20 -40.09
CA THR A 91 -9.76 -1.83 -39.69
C THR A 91 -11.24 -1.82 -39.31
N PRO A 92 -11.62 -2.33 -38.12
CA PRO A 92 -13.00 -2.23 -37.66
C PRO A 92 -13.43 -0.77 -37.56
N GLU A 93 -14.63 -0.48 -38.06
CA GLU A 93 -15.29 0.80 -37.84
C GLU A 93 -15.68 0.93 -36.35
N GLY A 94 -15.37 2.08 -35.76
CA GLY A 94 -15.61 2.32 -34.35
C GLY A 94 -15.02 3.62 -33.87
N GLU A 95 -14.90 3.74 -32.55
CA GLU A 95 -14.38 4.91 -31.86
C GLU A 95 -13.48 4.48 -30.71
N VAL A 96 -12.29 5.07 -30.61
CA VAL A 96 -11.44 4.96 -29.41
C VAL A 96 -11.84 6.08 -28.45
N VAL A 97 -12.37 5.70 -27.29
CA VAL A 97 -12.74 6.61 -26.22
C VAL A 97 -11.68 6.54 -25.12
N THR A 98 -11.20 7.70 -24.69
CA THR A 98 -10.32 7.81 -23.51
C THR A 98 -11.07 8.54 -22.41
N VAL A 99 -11.22 7.89 -21.27
CA VAL A 99 -11.83 8.46 -20.08
C VAL A 99 -10.74 8.69 -19.05
N GLU A 100 -10.69 9.90 -18.51
CA GLU A 100 -9.73 10.31 -17.50
C GLU A 100 -10.45 10.66 -16.21
N LYS A 101 -9.87 10.25 -15.07
CA LYS A 101 -10.38 10.59 -13.74
C LYS A 101 -9.25 11.02 -12.83
N THR A 102 -9.47 12.13 -12.16
CA THR A 102 -8.53 12.67 -11.18
C THR A 102 -8.81 12.06 -9.81
N TYR A 103 -7.75 11.69 -9.10
CA TYR A 103 -7.80 11.17 -7.74
C TYR A 103 -6.68 11.79 -6.87
N GLY A 104 -6.96 11.92 -5.58
CA GLY A 104 -6.01 12.49 -4.62
C GLY A 104 -5.56 13.92 -4.97
N GLN A 105 -4.28 14.22 -4.76
CA GLN A 105 -3.64 15.53 -4.99
C GLN A 105 -3.42 15.82 -6.50
N GLY A 106 -4.47 15.76 -7.32
CA GLY A 106 -4.41 16.10 -8.74
C GLY A 106 -3.73 15.05 -9.63
N ARG A 107 -3.61 13.81 -9.18
CA ARG A 107 -3.11 12.71 -10.03
C ARG A 107 -4.25 12.20 -10.90
N THR A 108 -3.95 11.77 -12.12
CA THR A 108 -4.95 11.25 -13.03
C THR A 108 -4.70 9.77 -13.34
N VAL A 109 -5.78 9.03 -13.53
CA VAL A 109 -5.78 7.72 -14.18
C VAL A 109 -6.61 7.83 -15.45
N SER A 110 -6.18 7.16 -16.51
CA SER A 110 -6.90 7.10 -17.78
C SER A 110 -7.05 5.67 -18.26
N ILE A 111 -8.19 5.37 -18.87
CA ILE A 111 -8.44 4.12 -19.61
C ILE A 111 -8.86 4.50 -21.02
N SER A 112 -8.22 3.88 -22.01
CA SER A 112 -8.60 3.97 -23.41
C SER A 112 -9.19 2.64 -23.85
N TYR A 113 -10.39 2.68 -24.44
CA TYR A 113 -11.09 1.50 -24.93
C TYR A 113 -11.72 1.78 -26.30
N PHE A 114 -11.90 0.71 -27.08
CA PHE A 114 -12.47 0.78 -28.43
C PHE A 114 -13.92 0.32 -28.41
N ILE A 115 -14.83 1.13 -28.96
CA ILE A 115 -16.24 0.80 -29.14
C ILE A 115 -16.45 0.54 -30.65
N PRO A 116 -16.76 -0.70 -31.07
CA PRO A 116 -17.08 -0.97 -32.47
C PRO A 116 -18.43 -0.36 -32.86
N CYS A 117 -18.56 0.11 -34.09
CA CYS A 117 -19.86 0.42 -34.69
C CYS A 117 -20.59 -0.89 -34.99
N GLN A 118 -21.86 -1.01 -34.56
CA GLN A 118 -22.73 -2.14 -34.91
C GLN A 118 -23.35 -1.97 -36.29
#